data_AF-A0A2E7CY72-F1
#
_entry.id   AF-A0A2E7CY72-F1
#
_cell.length_a   1.000
_cell.length_b   1.000
_cell.length_c   1.000
_cell.angle_alpha   90.00
_cell.angle_beta   90.00
_cell.angle_gamma   90.00
#
_symmetry.space_group_name_H-M   'P 1'
#
loop_
_entity.id
_entity.type
_entity.pdbx_description
1 polymer ?
#
loop_
_entity_poly.entity_id
_entity_poly.type
_entity_poly.pdbx_seq_one_letter_code
_entity_poly.pdbx_strand_id
1 'polypeptide(L)'
;MPFTMSDARDESSASKQLVAALGATLALSVVAAVLPGRLKLIGLFAIAFGVVSGLLSRHMFQGEGNVPKSQRFRILTAAVIAFMGFVVWHGVSYVRYSDAVDEVFKGDPQQALMGRVPNQDGPQLKALTETAKAEREEKRRQLKSLPSYLRQRTKSMGLGPLVASLLFGGEMLAACVAAGMINRDGLSNVAVDDSAQET
;
A
#
# COMPACT_ATOMS: atom_id res chain seq x y z
N MET A 1 -34.08 29.95 4.29
CA MET A 1 -32.75 29.85 4.93
C MET A 1 -31.71 30.20 3.89
N PRO A 2 -30.99 31.32 4.01
CA PRO A 2 -29.98 31.69 3.02
C PRO A 2 -28.73 30.82 3.23
N PHE A 3 -28.39 30.01 2.23
CA PHE A 3 -27.07 29.36 2.11
C PHE A 3 -26.04 30.48 1.99
N THR A 4 -25.25 30.72 3.04
CA THR A 4 -24.29 31.81 3.03
C THR A 4 -23.09 31.43 2.17
N MET A 5 -22.62 32.36 1.33
CA MET A 5 -21.43 32.19 0.47
C MET A 5 -20.13 31.86 1.25
N SER A 6 -20.16 31.96 2.59
CA SER A 6 -19.08 31.59 3.50
C SER A 6 -18.88 30.07 3.56
N ASP A 7 -19.95 29.27 3.59
CA ASP A 7 -19.86 27.80 3.70
C ASP A 7 -19.15 27.17 2.49
N ALA A 8 -19.37 27.72 1.29
CA ALA A 8 -18.77 27.18 0.07
C ALA A 8 -17.25 27.43 -0.04
N ARG A 9 -16.73 28.50 0.58
CA ARG A 9 -15.27 28.76 0.63
C ARG A 9 -14.57 27.84 1.63
N ASP A 10 -15.24 27.54 2.74
CA ASP A 10 -14.70 26.71 3.81
C ASP A 10 -14.62 25.23 3.44
N GLU A 11 -15.64 24.70 2.74
CA GLU A 11 -15.59 23.34 2.18
C GLU A 11 -14.46 23.18 1.14
N SER A 12 -14.18 24.24 0.36
CA SER A 12 -13.09 24.25 -0.62
C SER A 12 -11.72 24.17 0.04
N SER A 13 -11.55 24.71 1.24
CA SER A 13 -10.28 24.67 1.99
C SER A 13 -10.04 23.29 2.62
N ALA A 14 -11.07 22.73 3.27
CA ALA A 14 -10.98 21.40 3.89
C ALA A 14 -10.77 20.28 2.86
N SER A 15 -11.47 20.34 1.71
CA SER A 15 -11.30 19.39 0.61
C SER A 15 -9.89 19.43 0.01
N LYS A 16 -9.29 20.62 -0.17
CA LYS A 16 -7.90 20.76 -0.65
C LYS A 16 -6.89 20.15 0.32
N GLN A 17 -7.06 20.34 1.63
CA GLN A 17 -6.19 19.75 2.65
C GLN A 17 -6.28 18.23 2.68
N LEU A 18 -7.48 17.67 2.53
CA LEU A 18 -7.70 16.23 2.40
C LEU A 18 -7.01 15.66 1.15
N VAL A 19 -7.17 16.32 0.01
CA VAL A 19 -6.53 15.93 -1.25
C VAL A 19 -5.00 16.01 -1.13
N ALA A 20 -4.47 17.02 -0.46
CA ALA A 20 -3.03 17.15 -0.20
C ALA A 20 -2.50 16.03 0.72
N ALA A 21 -3.21 15.72 1.81
CA ALA A 21 -2.87 14.62 2.72
C ALA A 21 -2.89 13.26 2.02
N LEU A 22 -3.91 13.03 1.18
CA LEU A 22 -4.00 11.85 0.31
C LEU A 22 -2.84 11.80 -0.66
N GLY A 23 -2.59 12.87 -1.41
CA GLY A 23 -1.51 12.94 -2.40
C GLY A 23 -0.13 12.67 -1.79
N ALA A 24 0.15 13.25 -0.64
CA ALA A 24 1.42 13.03 0.05
C ALA A 24 1.54 11.62 0.65
N THR A 25 0.44 11.05 1.16
CA THR A 25 0.43 9.64 1.60
C THR A 25 0.65 8.69 0.42
N LEU A 26 0.07 8.98 -0.75
CA LEU A 26 0.28 8.21 -1.97
C LEU A 26 1.74 8.30 -2.45
N ALA A 27 2.34 9.49 -2.43
CA ALA A 27 3.76 9.66 -2.75
C ALA A 27 4.64 8.84 -1.80
N LEU A 28 4.35 8.89 -0.50
CA LEU A 28 5.03 8.08 0.51
C LEU A 28 4.87 6.58 0.24
N SER A 29 3.68 6.13 -0.16
CA SER A 29 3.42 4.73 -0.53
C SER A 29 4.25 4.25 -1.71
N VAL A 30 4.46 5.11 -2.71
CA VAL A 30 5.32 4.78 -3.86
C VAL A 30 6.77 4.67 -3.43
N VAL A 31 7.28 5.62 -2.63
CA VAL A 31 8.63 5.57 -2.08
C VAL A 31 8.82 4.33 -1.22
N ALA A 32 7.84 4.01 -0.36
CA ALA A 32 7.79 2.82 0.46
C ALA A 32 7.87 1.52 -0.36
N ALA A 33 7.32 1.51 -1.57
CA ALA A 33 7.39 0.35 -2.46
C ALA A 33 8.82 0.10 -2.97
N VAL A 34 9.66 1.15 -3.04
CA VAL A 34 11.04 1.08 -3.52
C VAL A 34 12.04 0.57 -2.47
N LEU A 35 11.67 0.56 -1.18
CA LEU A 35 12.60 0.10 -0.14
C LEU A 35 13.01 -1.38 -0.31
N PRO A 36 14.28 -1.71 -0.03
CA PRO A 36 14.80 -3.08 -0.02
C PRO A 36 13.95 -3.98 0.88
N GLY A 37 13.69 -5.22 0.45
CA GLY A 37 12.86 -6.18 1.21
C GLY A 37 13.35 -6.45 2.64
N ARG A 38 14.63 -6.21 2.94
CA ARG A 38 15.21 -6.34 4.30
C ARG A 38 14.73 -5.28 5.28
N LEU A 39 14.37 -4.09 4.80
CA LEU A 39 13.85 -2.99 5.61
C LEU A 39 12.32 -3.06 5.78
N LYS A 40 11.64 -3.83 4.92
CA LYS A 40 10.23 -4.17 5.06
C LYS A 40 10.05 -5.31 6.09
N LEU A 41 10.59 -5.13 7.30
CA LEU A 41 10.26 -5.98 8.44
C LEU A 41 8.74 -5.95 8.61
N ILE A 42 8.12 -7.10 8.35
CA ILE A 42 6.67 -7.31 8.38
C ILE A 42 6.18 -6.87 9.77
N GLY A 43 5.15 -6.04 9.82
CA GLY A 43 4.64 -5.42 11.05
C GLY A 43 5.25 -4.05 11.35
N LEU A 44 6.56 -3.96 11.55
CA LEU A 44 7.21 -2.70 11.97
C LEU A 44 7.04 -1.59 10.92
N PHE A 45 7.18 -1.94 9.64
CA PHE A 45 6.99 -0.98 8.56
C PHE A 45 5.54 -0.47 8.48
N ALA A 46 4.56 -1.34 8.75
CA ALA A 46 3.15 -0.97 8.71
C ALA A 46 2.80 0.01 9.85
N ILE A 47 3.36 -0.21 11.04
CA ILE A 47 3.23 0.71 12.17
C ILE A 47 3.87 2.06 11.83
N ALA A 48 5.13 2.05 11.34
CA ALA A 48 5.84 3.26 10.96
C ALA A 48 5.08 4.04 9.86
N PHE A 49 4.55 3.34 8.87
CA PHE A 49 3.72 3.91 7.81
C PHE A 49 2.46 4.56 8.38
N GLY A 50 1.74 3.87 9.27
CA GLY A 50 0.57 4.41 9.95
C GLY A 50 0.89 5.65 10.79
N VAL A 51 2.01 5.65 11.52
CA VAL A 51 2.46 6.82 12.29
C VAL A 51 2.75 8.01 11.38
N VAL A 52 3.52 7.82 10.30
CA VAL A 52 3.87 8.91 9.37
C VAL A 52 2.61 9.44 8.68
N SER A 53 1.73 8.56 8.20
CA SER A 53 0.45 8.95 7.59
C SER A 53 -0.45 9.70 8.58
N GLY A 54 -0.49 9.27 9.84
CA GLY A 54 -1.21 9.93 10.93
C GLY A 54 -0.65 11.32 11.24
N LEU A 55 0.67 11.47 11.32
CA LEU A 55 1.36 12.76 11.53
C LEU A 55 1.08 13.72 10.37
N LEU A 56 1.14 13.22 9.14
CA LEU A 56 0.87 14.02 7.94
C LEU A 56 -0.58 14.54 7.93
N SER A 57 -1.52 13.65 8.23
CA SER A 57 -2.94 13.99 8.34
C SER A 57 -3.17 15.01 9.45
N ARG A 58 -2.52 14.84 10.61
CA ARG A 58 -2.59 15.78 11.73
C ARG A 58 -2.07 17.17 11.35
N HIS A 59 -0.90 17.25 10.72
CA HIS A 59 -0.32 18.52 10.28
C HIS A 59 -1.23 19.24 9.27
N MET A 60 -1.88 18.48 8.37
CA MET A 60 -2.81 19.05 7.40
C MET A 60 -4.13 19.50 8.07
N PHE A 61 -4.61 18.82 9.11
CA PHE A 61 -5.80 19.20 9.87
C PHE A 61 -5.58 20.34 10.88
N GLN A 62 -4.33 20.70 11.16
CA GLN A 62 -3.96 21.83 12.02
C GLN A 62 -3.76 23.13 11.22
N GLY A 63 -3.68 23.07 9.88
CA GLY A 63 -3.72 24.26 9.05
C GLY A 63 -5.06 24.99 9.18
N GLU A 64 -5.11 26.27 8.84
CA GLU A 64 -6.25 27.22 8.98
C GLU A 64 -7.55 26.83 8.25
N GLY A 65 -7.72 25.57 7.83
CA GLY A 65 -8.93 25.05 7.23
C GLY A 65 -9.99 24.74 8.28
N ASN A 66 -11.25 24.96 7.91
CA ASN A 66 -12.44 24.65 8.70
C ASN A 66 -12.70 23.13 8.72
N VAL A 67 -11.69 22.33 9.08
CA VAL A 67 -11.81 20.88 9.21
C VAL A 67 -12.59 20.58 10.50
N PRO A 68 -13.63 19.73 10.46
CA PRO A 68 -14.42 19.40 11.63
C PRO A 68 -13.52 19.03 12.82
N LYS A 69 -13.64 19.78 13.92
CA LYS A 69 -12.88 19.54 15.17
C LYS A 69 -13.28 18.23 15.87
N SER A 70 -14.31 17.54 15.36
CA SER A 70 -14.76 16.26 15.89
C SER A 70 -13.64 15.23 15.88
N GLN A 71 -13.29 14.74 17.07
CA GLN A 71 -12.26 13.72 17.26
C GLN A 71 -12.54 12.46 16.41
N ARG A 72 -13.80 12.05 16.32
CA ARG A 72 -14.23 10.88 15.54
C ARG A 72 -13.95 11.06 14.05
N PHE A 73 -14.19 12.27 13.53
CA PHE A 73 -13.93 12.59 12.12
C PHE A 73 -12.43 12.50 11.80
N ARG A 74 -11.57 13.09 12.62
CA ARG A 74 -10.11 13.07 12.41
C ARG A 74 -9.54 11.64 12.46
N ILE A 75 -9.99 10.84 13.43
CA ILE A 75 -9.56 9.44 13.56
C ILE A 75 -10.01 8.63 12.33
N LEU A 76 -11.27 8.76 11.93
CA LEU A 76 -11.82 8.03 10.79
C LEU A 76 -11.08 8.39 9.50
N THR A 77 -10.88 9.69 9.25
CA THR A 77 -10.21 10.15 8.04
C THR A 77 -8.74 9.75 8.01
N ALA A 78 -8.02 9.84 9.13
CA ALA A 78 -6.64 9.35 9.22
C ALA A 78 -6.55 7.83 8.96
N ALA A 79 -7.49 7.04 9.49
CA ALA A 79 -7.56 5.61 9.23
C ALA A 79 -7.84 5.31 7.75
N VAL A 80 -8.73 6.07 7.09
CA VAL A 80 -9.02 5.93 5.66
C VAL A 80 -7.82 6.30 4.79
N ILE A 81 -7.11 7.39 5.12
CA ILE A 81 -5.90 7.80 4.40
C ILE A 81 -4.81 6.73 4.54
N ALA A 82 -4.58 6.21 5.75
CA ALA A 82 -3.64 5.15 6.01
C ALA A 82 -4.00 3.85 5.26
N PHE A 83 -5.29 3.47 5.25
CA PHE A 83 -5.78 2.33 4.49
C PHE A 83 -5.51 2.48 2.99
N MET A 84 -5.88 3.62 2.39
CA MET A 84 -5.66 3.88 0.97
C MET A 84 -4.18 3.86 0.62
N GLY A 85 -3.34 4.49 1.45
CA GLY A 85 -1.90 4.47 1.31
C GLY A 85 -1.33 3.05 1.39
N PHE A 86 -1.82 2.23 2.32
CA PHE A 86 -1.39 0.84 2.48
C PHE A 86 -1.76 -0.01 1.25
N VAL A 87 -2.98 0.13 0.74
CA VAL A 87 -3.45 -0.55 -0.48
C VAL A 87 -2.57 -0.20 -1.67
N VAL A 88 -2.24 1.08 -1.86
CA VAL A 88 -1.37 1.53 -2.97
C VAL A 88 0.06 1.01 -2.81
N TRP A 89 0.62 1.10 -1.60
CA TRP A 89 1.96 0.56 -1.33
C TRP A 89 2.05 -0.93 -1.68
N HIS A 90 1.04 -1.71 -1.31
CA HIS A 90 0.96 -3.12 -1.64
C HIS A 90 0.70 -3.41 -3.11
N GLY A 91 -0.18 -2.64 -3.76
CA GLY A 91 -0.45 -2.74 -5.19
C GLY A 91 0.81 -2.50 -6.01
N VAL A 92 1.55 -1.43 -5.71
CA VAL A 92 2.84 -1.13 -6.40
C VAL A 92 3.87 -2.21 -6.12
N SER A 93 3.97 -2.70 -4.88
CA SER A 93 4.89 -3.78 -4.53
C SER A 93 4.56 -5.10 -5.26
N TYR A 94 3.27 -5.38 -5.48
CA TYR A 94 2.80 -6.53 -6.24
C TYR A 94 3.08 -6.40 -7.74
N VAL A 95 2.84 -5.22 -8.33
CA VAL A 95 3.17 -4.96 -9.75
C VAL A 95 4.66 -5.18 -10.00
N ARG A 96 5.53 -4.61 -9.15
CA ARG A 96 6.98 -4.80 -9.28
C ARG A 96 7.41 -6.25 -9.11
N TYR A 97 6.74 -7.00 -8.24
CA TYR A 97 6.96 -8.45 -8.13
C TYR A 97 6.55 -9.18 -9.42
N SER A 98 5.38 -8.88 -9.98
CA SER A 98 4.93 -9.44 -11.26
C SER A 98 5.89 -9.10 -12.41
N ASP A 99 6.41 -7.89 -12.44
CA ASP A 99 7.38 -7.46 -13.46
C ASP A 99 8.71 -8.19 -13.31
N ALA A 100 9.20 -8.34 -12.07
CA ALA A 100 10.41 -9.13 -11.81
C ALA A 100 10.23 -10.61 -12.21
N VAL A 101 9.06 -11.19 -11.95
CA VAL A 101 8.72 -12.54 -12.44
C VAL A 101 8.80 -12.57 -13.97
N ASP A 102 8.22 -11.58 -14.65
CA ASP A 102 8.28 -11.49 -16.11
C ASP A 102 9.71 -11.35 -16.65
N GLU A 103 10.57 -10.59 -15.99
CA GLU A 103 11.98 -10.47 -16.35
C GLU A 103 12.74 -11.79 -16.21
N VAL A 104 12.50 -12.55 -15.14
CA VAL A 104 13.11 -13.90 -14.97
C VAL A 104 12.68 -14.84 -16.09
N PHE A 105 11.39 -14.82 -16.47
CA PHE A 105 10.89 -15.66 -17.57
C PHE A 105 11.38 -15.21 -18.95
N LYS A 106 11.57 -13.90 -19.17
CA LYS A 106 12.14 -13.34 -20.42
C LYS A 106 13.65 -13.57 -20.55
N GLY A 107 14.37 -13.55 -19.43
CA GLY A 107 15.82 -13.76 -19.36
C GLY A 107 16.25 -15.24 -19.34
N ASP A 108 15.29 -16.17 -19.29
CA ASP A 108 15.57 -17.60 -19.24
C ASP A 108 16.14 -18.07 -20.61
N PRO A 109 17.39 -18.58 -20.66
CA PRO A 109 18.03 -19.02 -21.91
C PRO A 109 17.25 -20.13 -22.62
N GLN A 110 16.40 -20.89 -21.91
CA GLN A 110 15.50 -21.86 -22.55
C GLN A 110 14.41 -21.20 -23.40
N GLN A 111 14.00 -19.95 -23.12
CA GLN A 111 13.07 -19.19 -23.98
C GLN A 111 13.77 -18.70 -25.25
N ALA A 112 15.04 -18.25 -25.12
CA ALA A 112 15.87 -17.88 -26.26
C ALA A 112 16.16 -19.09 -27.18
N LEU A 113 16.32 -20.28 -26.60
CA LEU A 113 16.47 -21.54 -27.33
C LEU A 113 15.13 -21.97 -27.97
N MET A 114 14.00 -21.94 -27.25
CA MET A 114 12.67 -22.27 -27.79
C MET A 114 12.18 -21.30 -28.88
N GLY A 115 12.58 -20.02 -28.82
CA GLY A 115 12.31 -19.03 -29.87
C GLY A 115 13.25 -19.16 -31.09
N ARG A 116 14.37 -19.88 -30.94
CA ARG A 116 15.34 -20.15 -32.01
C ARG A 116 15.30 -21.57 -32.55
N VAL A 117 14.49 -22.48 -32.01
CA VAL A 117 14.27 -23.79 -32.64
C VAL A 117 13.64 -23.48 -34.01
N PRO A 118 14.40 -23.60 -35.12
CA PRO A 118 13.82 -23.44 -36.44
C PRO A 118 12.74 -24.51 -36.55
N ASN A 119 11.64 -24.25 -37.26
CA ASN A 119 10.61 -25.23 -37.59
C ASN A 119 11.26 -26.59 -37.96
N GLN A 120 11.50 -27.46 -36.98
CA GLN A 120 12.02 -28.79 -37.19
C GLN A 120 10.78 -29.67 -37.22
N ASP A 121 10.49 -30.14 -38.43
CA ASP A 121 9.18 -30.55 -38.94
C ASP A 121 8.71 -31.92 -38.44
N GLY A 122 8.71 -32.11 -37.12
CA GLY A 122 8.08 -33.25 -36.46
C GLY A 122 6.81 -32.85 -35.72
N PRO A 123 5.62 -33.44 -36.00
CA PRO A 123 4.40 -33.16 -35.24
C PRO A 123 4.57 -33.45 -33.73
N GLN A 124 5.44 -34.40 -33.36
CA GLN A 124 5.76 -34.71 -31.96
C GLN A 124 6.61 -33.62 -31.28
N LEU A 125 7.53 -32.96 -32.00
CA LEU A 125 8.38 -31.90 -31.45
C LEU A 125 7.59 -30.59 -31.30
N LYS A 126 6.65 -30.33 -32.21
CA LYS A 126 5.66 -29.24 -32.07
C LYS A 126 4.76 -29.46 -30.85
N ALA A 127 4.22 -30.67 -30.67
CA ALA A 127 3.42 -30.99 -29.49
C ALA A 127 4.21 -30.84 -28.17
N LEU A 128 5.45 -31.31 -28.12
CA LEU A 128 6.32 -31.18 -26.93
C LEU A 128 6.72 -29.72 -26.64
N THR A 129 6.91 -28.90 -27.67
CA THR A 129 7.22 -27.47 -27.48
C THR A 129 5.97 -26.66 -27.10
N GLU A 130 4.80 -27.02 -27.61
CA GLU A 130 3.51 -26.43 -27.21
C GLU A 130 3.14 -26.80 -25.77
N THR A 131 3.31 -28.05 -25.35
CA THR A 131 3.08 -28.45 -23.95
C THR A 131 4.07 -27.78 -23.00
N ALA A 132 5.36 -27.71 -23.36
CA ALA A 132 6.36 -27.01 -22.55
C ALA A 132 6.08 -25.49 -22.46
N LYS A 133 5.54 -24.87 -23.51
CA LYS A 133 5.07 -23.47 -23.48
C LYS A 133 3.85 -23.32 -22.58
N ALA A 134 2.88 -24.22 -22.68
CA ALA A 134 1.67 -24.20 -21.85
C ALA A 134 1.98 -24.37 -20.35
N GLU A 135 2.81 -25.35 -19.97
CA GLU A 135 3.25 -25.55 -18.58
C GLU A 135 4.02 -24.34 -18.04
N ARG A 136 4.84 -23.69 -18.88
CA ARG A 136 5.55 -22.46 -18.49
C ARG A 136 4.61 -21.29 -18.30
N GLU A 137 3.64 -21.12 -19.19
CA GLU A 137 2.65 -20.06 -19.06
C GLU A 137 1.77 -20.28 -17.83
N GLU A 138 1.42 -21.53 -17.53
CA GLU A 138 0.74 -21.88 -16.29
C GLU A 138 1.61 -21.54 -15.07
N LYS A 139 2.89 -21.94 -15.04
CA LYS A 139 3.82 -21.54 -13.96
C LYS A 139 3.95 -20.03 -13.81
N ARG A 140 3.98 -19.30 -14.93
CA ARG A 140 4.01 -17.82 -14.93
C ARG A 140 2.73 -17.24 -14.32
N ARG A 141 1.56 -17.75 -14.70
CA ARG A 141 0.27 -17.34 -14.12
C ARG A 141 0.18 -17.68 -12.63
N GLN A 142 0.64 -18.88 -12.24
CA GLN A 142 0.70 -19.31 -10.85
C GLN A 142 1.64 -18.40 -10.03
N LEU A 143 2.84 -18.08 -10.54
CA LEU A 143 3.80 -17.21 -9.85
C LEU A 143 3.32 -15.76 -9.76
N LYS A 144 2.56 -15.27 -10.74
CA LYS A 144 1.93 -13.95 -10.69
C LYS A 144 0.77 -13.86 -9.70
N SER A 145 0.23 -14.98 -9.22
CA SER A 145 -0.91 -14.92 -8.32
C SER A 145 -0.60 -14.22 -6.99
N LEU A 146 -1.58 -13.49 -6.44
CA LEU A 146 -1.48 -12.80 -5.16
C LEU A 146 -1.04 -13.71 -3.99
N PRO A 147 -1.50 -14.98 -3.88
CA PRO A 147 -1.00 -15.89 -2.86
C PRO A 147 0.51 -16.18 -2.99
N SER A 148 1.03 -16.25 -4.22
CA SER A 148 2.46 -16.46 -4.46
C SER A 148 3.29 -15.26 -4.06
N TYR A 149 2.79 -14.04 -4.30
CA TYR A 149 3.38 -12.80 -3.80
C TYR A 149 3.43 -12.77 -2.26
N LEU A 150 2.31 -13.06 -1.59
CA LEU A 150 2.25 -13.09 -0.13
C LEU A 150 3.18 -14.15 0.46
N ARG A 151 3.20 -15.34 -0.15
CA ARG A 151 4.09 -16.44 0.24
C ARG A 151 5.56 -16.10 0.03
N GLN A 152 5.90 -15.39 -1.04
CA GLN A 152 7.26 -14.90 -1.26
C GLN A 152 7.68 -13.93 -0.17
N ARG A 153 6.79 -13.01 0.22
CA ARG A 153 7.06 -12.03 1.27
C ARG A 153 7.28 -12.70 2.63
N THR A 154 6.56 -13.76 2.93
CA THR A 154 6.71 -14.53 4.19
C THR A 154 7.67 -15.71 4.09
N LYS A 155 8.31 -15.93 2.92
CA LYS A 155 9.21 -17.07 2.69
C LYS A 155 10.38 -17.10 3.66
N SER A 156 10.92 -15.93 4.00
CA SER A 156 11.99 -15.78 5.00
C SER A 156 11.58 -16.22 6.41
N MET A 157 10.27 -16.29 6.68
CA MET A 157 9.70 -16.67 7.98
C MET A 157 9.18 -18.12 7.99
N GLY A 158 9.21 -18.82 6.85
CA GLY A 158 8.70 -20.19 6.76
C GLY A 158 7.17 -20.33 6.94
N LEU A 159 6.42 -19.23 6.86
CA LEU A 159 5.00 -19.20 7.22
C LEU A 159 4.10 -19.65 6.05
N GLY A 160 3.05 -20.41 6.39
CA GLY A 160 2.03 -20.86 5.45
C GLY A 160 1.17 -19.72 4.87
N PRO A 161 0.42 -19.98 3.78
CA PRO A 161 -0.35 -18.96 3.06
C PRO A 161 -1.44 -18.30 3.92
N LEU A 162 -2.03 -19.04 4.85
CA LEU A 162 -3.07 -18.52 5.75
C LEU A 162 -2.49 -17.50 6.75
N VAL A 163 -1.31 -17.79 7.29
CA VAL A 163 -0.60 -16.87 8.19
C VAL A 163 -0.11 -15.63 7.44
N ALA A 164 0.29 -15.77 6.16
CA ALA A 164 0.66 -14.63 5.33
C ALA A 164 -0.51 -13.66 5.10
N SER A 165 -1.71 -14.18 4.86
CA SER A 165 -2.92 -13.36 4.76
C SER A 165 -3.32 -12.70 6.08
N LEU A 166 -3.17 -13.42 7.20
CA LEU A 166 -3.43 -12.86 8.54
C LEU A 166 -2.43 -11.75 8.89
N LEU A 167 -1.15 -11.93 8.56
CA LEU A 167 -0.14 -10.90 8.75
C LEU A 167 -0.43 -9.67 7.91
N PHE A 168 -0.85 -9.85 6.65
CA PHE A 168 -1.26 -8.75 5.80
C PHE A 168 -2.44 -7.96 6.38
N GLY A 169 -3.49 -8.66 6.83
CA GLY A 169 -4.63 -8.02 7.49
C GLY A 169 -4.24 -7.33 8.80
N GLY A 170 -3.39 -7.97 9.59
CA GLY A 170 -2.88 -7.43 10.86
C GLY A 170 -2.03 -6.18 10.67
N GLU A 171 -1.17 -6.14 9.65
CA GLU A 171 -0.39 -4.95 9.28
C GLU A 171 -1.28 -3.78 8.88
N MET A 172 -2.30 -4.04 8.07
CA MET A 172 -3.25 -3.03 7.65
C MET A 172 -4.00 -2.45 8.86
N LEU A 173 -4.50 -3.31 9.74
CA LEU A 173 -5.14 -2.89 10.98
C LEU A 173 -4.17 -2.09 11.87
N ALA A 174 -2.94 -2.55 12.02
CA ALA A 174 -1.92 -1.85 12.81
C ALA A 174 -1.61 -0.46 12.25
N ALA A 175 -1.52 -0.32 10.92
CA ALA A 175 -1.31 0.97 10.26
C ALA A 175 -2.48 1.94 10.51
N CYS A 176 -3.73 1.46 10.36
CA CYS A 176 -4.92 2.26 10.63
C CYS A 176 -5.04 2.67 12.11
N VAL A 177 -4.77 1.73 13.03
CA VAL A 177 -4.79 2.00 14.48
C VAL A 177 -3.70 3.02 14.84
N ALA A 178 -2.49 2.86 14.34
CA ALA A 178 -1.40 3.80 14.58
C ALA A 178 -1.75 5.22 14.08
N ALA A 179 -2.28 5.33 12.86
CA ALA A 179 -2.72 6.62 12.31
C ALA A 179 -3.84 7.27 13.15
N GLY A 180 -4.80 6.46 13.60
CA GLY A 180 -5.88 6.89 14.49
C GLY A 180 -5.39 7.34 15.86
N MET A 181 -4.44 6.63 16.46
CA MET A 181 -3.84 6.98 17.76
C MET A 181 -3.10 8.32 17.70
N ILE A 182 -2.31 8.57 16.66
CA ILE A 182 -1.62 9.86 16.48
C ILE A 182 -2.61 11.04 16.43
N ASN A 183 -3.78 10.83 15.81
CA ASN A 183 -4.82 11.85 15.72
C ASN A 183 -5.68 11.96 17.00
N ARG A 184 -5.71 10.90 17.82
CA ARG A 184 -6.32 10.91 19.16
C ARG A 184 -5.45 11.70 20.16
N ASP A 185 -4.17 11.37 20.25
CA ASP A 185 -3.24 11.94 21.23
C ASP A 185 -2.89 13.40 20.90
N GLY A 186 -3.05 13.79 19.63
CA GLY A 186 -2.85 15.18 19.22
C GLY A 186 -3.87 16.17 19.75
N LEU A 187 -5.03 15.69 20.20
CA LEU A 187 -6.09 16.51 20.81
C LEU A 187 -5.95 16.60 22.33
N SER A 188 -5.46 15.55 23.00
CA SER A 188 -5.26 15.58 24.45
C SER A 188 -4.21 16.59 24.87
N ASN A 189 -3.17 16.81 24.05
CA ASN A 189 -2.13 17.79 24.36
C ASN A 189 -2.57 19.24 24.10
N VAL A 190 -3.42 19.48 23.08
CA VAL A 190 -3.95 20.83 22.78
C VAL A 190 -4.97 21.26 23.84
N ALA A 191 -5.81 20.34 24.32
CA ALA A 191 -6.76 20.62 25.40
C ALA A 191 -6.07 20.95 26.73
N VAL A 192 -4.85 20.44 26.96
CA VAL A 192 -4.04 20.73 28.15
C VAL A 192 -3.35 22.09 28.03
N ASP A 193 -2.85 22.46 26.85
CA ASP A 193 -2.24 23.79 26.62
C ASP A 193 -3.25 24.94 26.71
N ASP A 194 -4.47 24.79 26.18
CA ASP A 194 -5.52 25.81 26.31
C ASP A 194 -5.92 26.02 27.78
N SER A 195 -5.98 24.95 28.59
CA SER A 195 -6.28 25.04 30.02
C SER A 195 -5.16 25.67 30.87
N ALA A 196 -3.92 25.68 30.35
CA ALA A 196 -2.78 26.29 31.03
C ALA A 196 -2.57 27.77 30.67
N GLN A 197 -3.23 28.27 29.61
CA GLN A 197 -3.22 29.70 29.25
C GLN A 197 -4.35 30.51 29.89
N GLU A 198 -5.37 29.86 30.47
CA GLU A 198 -6.49 30.52 31.17
C GLU A 198 -6.28 30.70 32.69
N THR A 199 -5.12 30.34 33.25
CA THR A 199 -4.74 30.58 34.65
C THR A 199 -3.61 31.59 34.78
#